data_AF-A0A2G2D5U3-F1
#
_entry.id   AF-A0A2G2D5U3-F1
#
_cell.length_a   1.000
_cell.length_b   1.000
_cell.length_c   1.000
_cell.angle_alpha   90.00
_cell.angle_beta   90.00
_cell.angle_gamma   90.00
#
_symmetry.space_group_name_H-M   'P 1'
#
loop_
_entity.id
_entity.type
_entity.pdbx_description
1 polymer ?
#
loop_
_entity_poly.entity_id
_entity_poly.type
_entity_poly.pdbx_seq_one_letter_code
_entity_poly.pdbx_strand_id
1 'polypeptide(L)'
;MTKQTGKTGFAETGQSGYDTVSGEAKKPMLDRVKLGEGGRLVIPAAMRAALGVKPGDELALEVEDGELKIKSYMAVIKEIQARVQELVPPGVDIVEDFLAERREEQRRSDERFERLHREGMAMREEDK
;
A
#
# COMPACT_ATOMS: atom_id res chain seq x y z
N MET A 1 -72.94 18.00 4.80
CA MET A 1 -72.04 17.76 5.95
C MET A 1 -71.82 16.27 6.11
N THR A 2 -70.64 15.75 5.75
CA THR A 2 -69.89 14.76 6.55
C THR A 2 -68.56 14.47 5.85
N LYS A 3 -67.47 14.70 6.59
CA LYS A 3 -66.10 14.34 6.25
C LYS A 3 -65.98 12.82 6.14
N GLN A 4 -65.26 12.33 5.14
CA GLN A 4 -64.47 11.10 5.30
C GLN A 4 -63.02 11.38 4.91
N THR A 5 -62.21 11.17 5.94
CA THR A 5 -60.76 11.22 6.04
C THR A 5 -60.12 9.95 5.50
N GLY A 6 -58.90 10.09 4.97
CA GLY A 6 -57.88 9.06 5.11
C GLY A 6 -57.58 8.25 3.85
N LYS A 7 -56.51 8.64 3.16
CA LYS A 7 -55.43 7.73 2.75
C LYS A 7 -54.18 8.56 2.42
N THR A 8 -53.42 8.81 3.47
CA THR A 8 -51.98 9.07 3.41
C THR A 8 -51.30 7.87 2.74
N GLY A 9 -50.51 8.09 1.70
CA GLY A 9 -49.77 6.97 1.09
C GLY A 9 -49.01 7.28 -0.19
N PHE A 10 -48.44 8.47 -0.32
CA PHE A 10 -47.31 8.68 -1.22
C PHE A 10 -46.29 9.50 -0.42
N ALA A 11 -45.38 8.82 0.25
CA ALA A 11 -44.20 9.48 0.78
C ALA A 11 -43.31 9.75 -0.44
N GLU A 12 -43.24 11.01 -0.86
CA GLU A 12 -42.15 11.51 -1.69
C GLU A 12 -40.89 11.52 -0.81
N THR A 13 -40.31 10.34 -0.54
CA THR A 13 -38.89 10.30 -0.26
C THR A 13 -38.21 10.65 -1.58
N GLY A 14 -37.72 11.89 -1.66
CA GLY A 14 -36.99 12.40 -2.80
C GLY A 14 -35.99 11.35 -3.28
N GLN A 15 -35.90 11.20 -4.60
CA GLN A 15 -34.88 10.43 -5.26
C GLN A 15 -33.53 10.76 -4.60
N SER A 16 -32.89 9.78 -3.97
CA SER A 16 -31.54 9.94 -3.47
C SER A 16 -30.69 10.31 -4.67
N GLY A 17 -30.12 11.52 -4.63
CA GLY A 17 -29.20 12.00 -5.65
C GLY A 17 -28.18 10.91 -5.89
N TYR A 18 -28.16 10.39 -7.12
CA TYR A 18 -27.05 9.60 -7.59
C TYR A 18 -25.86 10.54 -7.54
N ASP A 19 -24.99 10.35 -6.53
CA ASP A 19 -23.62 10.82 -6.58
C ASP A 19 -23.03 10.19 -7.83
N THR A 20 -23.07 10.94 -8.93
CA THR A 20 -22.16 10.67 -10.02
C THR A 20 -20.78 10.86 -9.41
N VAL A 21 -20.13 9.74 -9.07
CA VAL A 21 -18.68 9.61 -9.00
C VAL A 21 -18.11 9.83 -10.41
N SER A 22 -18.41 11.00 -10.96
CA SER A 22 -17.64 11.66 -11.98
C SER A 22 -16.34 11.99 -11.27
N GLY A 23 -15.38 11.06 -11.28
CA GLY A 23 -14.02 11.35 -10.91
C GLY A 23 -13.56 12.48 -11.82
N GLU A 24 -13.71 13.72 -11.37
CA GLU A 24 -13.14 14.88 -12.03
C GLU A 24 -11.67 14.56 -12.16
N ALA A 25 -11.19 14.34 -13.38
CA ALA A 25 -9.78 14.30 -13.68
C ALA A 25 -9.22 15.61 -13.14
N LYS A 26 -8.61 15.54 -11.95
CA LYS A 26 -8.16 16.71 -11.18
C LYS A 26 -7.26 17.47 -12.14
N LYS A 27 -7.71 18.65 -12.61
CA LYS A 27 -6.91 19.47 -13.53
C LYS A 27 -5.48 19.53 -12.98
N PRO A 28 -4.45 19.33 -13.82
CA PRO A 28 -3.09 19.33 -13.33
C PRO A 28 -2.86 20.66 -12.59
N MET A 29 -2.45 20.56 -11.34
CA MET A 29 -2.11 21.75 -10.57
C MET A 29 -0.83 22.29 -11.22
N LEU A 30 -0.97 23.41 -11.93
CA LEU A 30 0.13 24.09 -12.60
C LEU A 30 0.31 25.46 -11.93
N ASP A 31 1.51 25.70 -11.42
CA ASP A 31 1.89 26.98 -10.85
C ASP A 31 3.30 27.36 -11.31
N ARG A 32 3.56 28.66 -11.46
CA ARG A 32 4.85 29.16 -11.91
C ARG A 32 5.71 29.48 -10.70
N VAL A 33 6.78 28.72 -10.53
CA VAL A 33 7.75 28.91 -9.45
C VAL A 33 9.11 29.32 -10.01
N LYS A 34 9.78 30.22 -9.29
CA LYS A 34 11.15 30.63 -9.62
C LYS A 34 12.13 29.67 -8.95
N LEU A 35 13.20 29.36 -9.67
CA LEU A 35 14.34 28.66 -9.09
C LEU A 35 15.18 29.67 -8.30
N GLY A 36 15.27 29.45 -6.99
CA GLY A 36 16.12 30.24 -6.10
C GLY A 36 17.59 29.84 -6.20
N GLU A 37 18.43 30.56 -5.46
CA GLU A 37 19.86 30.26 -5.37
C GLU A 37 20.12 28.84 -4.85
N GLY A 38 21.13 28.18 -5.42
CA GLY A 38 21.50 26.82 -5.06
C GLY A 38 20.48 25.75 -5.48
N GLY A 39 19.61 26.05 -6.45
CA GLY A 39 18.67 25.07 -7.01
C GLY A 39 17.43 24.82 -6.14
N ARG A 40 17.14 25.70 -5.18
CA ARG A 40 15.96 25.58 -4.31
C ARG A 40 14.71 26.02 -5.05
N LEU A 41 13.64 25.23 -4.95
CA LEU A 41 12.31 25.60 -5.40
C LEU A 41 11.33 25.51 -4.24
N VAL A 42 10.31 26.37 -4.25
CA VAL A 42 9.25 26.35 -3.23
C VAL A 42 8.07 25.59 -3.82
N ILE A 43 7.58 24.57 -3.12
CA ILE A 43 6.36 23.87 -3.52
C ILE A 43 5.16 24.62 -2.90
N PRO A 44 4.23 25.18 -3.70
CA PRO A 44 3.04 25.88 -3.20
C PRO A 44 2.24 25.01 -2.22
N ALA A 45 1.56 25.65 -1.26
CA ALA A 45 0.84 24.95 -0.19
C ALA A 45 -0.21 23.96 -0.72
N ALA A 46 -0.93 24.33 -1.78
CA ALA A 46 -1.95 23.47 -2.37
C ALA A 46 -1.35 22.20 -3.00
N MET A 47 -0.17 22.30 -3.62
CA MET A 47 0.56 21.15 -4.18
C MET A 47 1.15 20.26 -3.09
N ARG A 48 1.70 20.84 -2.01
CA ARG A 48 2.16 20.06 -0.84
C ARG A 48 1.03 19.23 -0.24
N ALA A 49 -0.15 19.81 -0.09
CA ALA A 49 -1.34 19.11 0.38
C ALA A 49 -1.77 17.98 -0.56
N ALA A 50 -1.74 18.22 -1.88
CA ALA A 50 -2.07 17.20 -2.88
C ALA A 50 -1.06 16.03 -2.91
N LEU A 51 0.23 16.30 -2.68
CA LEU A 51 1.28 15.29 -2.53
C LEU A 51 1.25 14.58 -1.17
N GLY A 52 0.52 15.14 -0.19
CA GLY A 52 0.41 14.59 1.17
C GLY A 52 1.70 14.74 1.99
N VAL A 53 2.52 15.74 1.68
CA VAL A 53 3.87 15.90 2.26
C VAL A 53 3.92 17.03 3.28
N LYS A 54 4.70 16.84 4.34
CA LYS A 54 4.92 17.76 5.44
C LYS A 54 6.39 18.25 5.46
N PRO A 55 6.68 19.39 6.11
CA PRO A 55 8.06 19.79 6.36
C PRO A 55 8.83 18.69 7.09
N GLY A 56 9.98 18.28 6.56
CA GLY A 56 10.79 17.19 7.08
C GLY A 56 10.57 15.84 6.39
N ASP A 57 9.53 15.70 5.56
CA ASP A 57 9.32 14.49 4.76
C ASP A 57 10.35 14.41 3.62
N GLU A 58 10.78 13.18 3.32
CA GLU A 58 11.63 12.89 2.18
C GLU A 58 10.81 12.80 0.88
N LEU A 59 11.36 13.39 -0.18
CA LEU A 59 10.77 13.42 -1.51
C LEU A 59 11.69 12.69 -2.49
N ALA A 60 11.10 11.93 -3.39
CA ALA A 60 11.79 11.38 -4.54
C ALA A 60 11.66 12.35 -5.72
N LEU A 61 12.80 12.64 -6.37
CA LEU A 61 12.85 13.44 -7.58
C LEU A 61 13.34 12.55 -8.72
N GLU A 62 12.60 12.58 -9.82
CA GLU A 62 12.90 11.81 -11.03
C GLU A 62 12.79 12.74 -12.23
N VAL A 63 13.71 12.64 -13.18
CA VAL A 63 13.63 13.37 -14.44
C VAL A 63 13.24 12.38 -15.53
N GLU A 64 12.09 12.62 -16.15
CA GLU A 64 11.55 11.78 -17.22
C GLU A 64 11.03 12.70 -18.33
N ASP A 65 11.45 12.46 -19.57
CA ASP A 65 11.06 13.26 -20.75
C ASP A 65 11.29 14.78 -20.63
N GLY A 66 12.26 15.19 -19.82
CA GLY A 66 12.56 16.60 -19.56
C GLY A 66 11.67 17.25 -18.49
N GLU A 67 10.81 16.47 -17.83
CA GLU A 67 9.99 16.90 -16.70
C GLU A 67 10.58 16.42 -15.37
N LEU A 68 10.61 17.31 -14.38
CA LEU A 68 10.97 16.96 -13.00
C LEU A 68 9.73 16.46 -12.26
N LYS A 69 9.62 15.15 -12.08
CA LYS A 69 8.56 14.51 -11.30
C LYS A 69 8.97 14.47 -9.83
N ILE A 70 8.14 15.07 -8.99
CA ILE A 70 8.31 15.05 -7.53
C ILE A 70 7.24 14.13 -6.94
N LYS A 71 7.67 13.08 -6.26
CA LYS A 71 6.80 12.11 -5.59
C LYS A 71 7.10 12.10 -4.10
N SER A 72 6.10 11.84 -3.27
CA SER A 72 6.37 11.49 -1.86
C SER A 72 7.01 10.10 -1.81
N TYR A 73 7.92 9.87 -0.87
CA TYR A 73 8.59 8.56 -0.77
C TYR A 73 7.60 7.40 -0.62
N MET A 74 6.52 7.60 0.16
CA MET A 74 5.44 6.63 0.31
C MET A 74 4.67 6.37 -0.99
N ALA A 75 4.51 7.37 -1.86
CA ALA A 75 3.88 7.16 -3.16
C ALA A 75 4.74 6.27 -4.06
N VAL A 76 6.07 6.43 -4.02
CA VAL A 76 7.00 5.56 -4.75
C VAL A 76 6.90 4.12 -4.26
N ILE A 77 6.87 3.90 -2.94
CA ILE A 77 6.71 2.55 -2.38
C ILE A 77 5.40 1.92 -2.87
N LYS A 78 4.29 2.66 -2.82
CA LYS A 78 2.98 2.16 -3.27
C LYS A 78 2.98 1.82 -4.76
N GLU A 79 3.60 2.66 -5.58
CA GLU A 79 3.72 2.43 -7.02
C GLU A 79 4.52 1.14 -7.29
N ILE A 80 5.64 0.95 -6.61
CA ILE A 80 6.45 -0.28 -6.72
C ILE A 80 5.65 -1.48 -6.24
N GLN A 81 4.97 -1.39 -5.10
CA GLN A 81 4.14 -2.47 -4.57
C GLN A 81 3.03 -2.87 -5.55
N ALA A 82 2.36 -1.91 -6.19
CA ALA A 82 1.35 -2.19 -7.20
C ALA A 82 1.92 -2.92 -8.42
N ARG A 83 3.06 -2.45 -8.94
CA ARG A 83 3.75 -3.12 -10.07
C ARG A 83 4.20 -4.54 -9.72
N VAL A 84 4.65 -4.76 -8.48
CA VAL A 84 5.06 -6.10 -8.02
C VAL A 84 3.85 -7.01 -7.85
N GLN A 85 2.70 -6.50 -7.39
CA GLN A 85 1.47 -7.28 -7.27
C GLN A 85 0.99 -7.84 -8.61
N GLU A 86 1.21 -7.14 -9.73
CA GLU A 86 0.88 -7.64 -11.07
C GLU A 86 1.68 -8.89 -11.47
N LEU A 87 2.85 -9.11 -10.84
CA LEU A 87 3.69 -10.29 -11.07
C LEU A 87 3.28 -11.48 -10.20
N VAL A 88 2.40 -11.27 -9.20
CA VAL A 88 1.96 -12.33 -8.28
C VAL A 88 0.81 -13.12 -8.92
N PRO A 89 0.92 -14.46 -9.04
CA PRO A 89 -0.17 -15.27 -9.57
C PRO A 89 -1.43 -15.14 -8.69
N PRO A 90 -2.64 -15.12 -9.28
CA PRO A 90 -3.87 -14.96 -8.54
C PRO A 90 -4.07 -16.14 -7.57
N GLY A 91 -4.47 -15.82 -6.34
CA GLY A 91 -4.76 -16.82 -5.30
C GLY A 91 -3.54 -17.41 -4.60
N VAL A 92 -2.34 -16.92 -4.88
CA VAL A 92 -1.11 -17.33 -4.18
C VAL A 92 -0.82 -16.37 -3.03
N ASP A 93 -0.74 -16.92 -1.81
CA ASP A 93 -0.20 -16.21 -0.66
C ASP A 93 1.29 -16.51 -0.54
N ILE A 94 2.10 -15.69 -1.20
CA ILE A 94 3.56 -15.85 -1.22
C ILE A 94 4.14 -15.80 0.20
N VAL A 95 3.51 -15.05 1.11
CA VAL A 95 4.01 -14.91 2.47
C VAL A 95 3.78 -16.20 3.24
N GLU A 96 2.57 -16.77 3.18
CA GLU A 96 2.31 -18.03 3.87
C GLU A 96 3.08 -19.20 3.25
N ASP A 97 3.21 -19.25 1.92
CA ASP A 97 4.03 -20.26 1.23
C ASP A 97 5.49 -20.20 1.70
N PHE A 98 6.08 -19.00 1.75
CA PHE A 98 7.44 -18.79 2.24
C PHE A 98 7.58 -19.16 3.73
N LEU A 99 6.61 -18.78 4.56
CA LEU A 99 6.63 -19.12 5.98
C LEU A 99 6.47 -20.62 6.22
N ALA A 100 5.65 -21.31 5.44
CA ALA A 100 5.48 -22.76 5.50
C ALA A 100 6.81 -23.48 5.16
N GLU A 101 7.48 -23.06 4.10
CA GLU A 101 8.81 -23.56 3.73
C GLU A 101 9.82 -23.35 4.87
N ARG A 102 9.84 -22.16 5.47
CA ARG A 102 10.73 -21.86 6.60
C ARG A 102 10.46 -22.73 7.82
N ARG A 103 9.19 -22.97 8.17
CA ARG A 103 8.83 -23.85 9.30
C ARG A 103 9.26 -25.29 9.02
N GLU A 104 9.10 -25.77 7.80
CA GLU A 104 9.51 -27.12 7.43
C GLU A 104 11.04 -27.28 7.44
N GLU A 105 11.78 -26.27 6.96
CA GLU A 105 13.23 -26.24 7.03
C GLU A 105 13.74 -26.33 8.48
N GLN A 106 13.13 -25.55 9.39
CA GLN A 106 13.45 -25.61 10.83
C GLN A 106 13.18 -27.00 11.41
N ARG A 107 12.00 -27.59 11.13
CA ARG A 107 11.66 -28.94 11.59
C ARG A 107 12.69 -29.98 11.15
N ARG A 108 13.12 -29.94 9.88
CA ARG A 108 14.15 -30.86 9.35
C ARG A 108 15.51 -30.65 10.02
N SER A 109 15.86 -29.40 10.35
CA SER A 109 17.08 -29.08 11.08
C SER A 109 17.02 -29.66 12.49
N ASP A 110 15.92 -29.44 13.22
CA ASP A 110 15.73 -29.94 14.58
C ASP A 110 15.80 -31.47 14.62
N GLU A 111 15.09 -32.16 13.73
CA GLU A 111 15.14 -33.63 13.61
C GLU A 111 16.56 -34.15 13.33
N ARG A 112 17.33 -33.44 12.50
CA ARG A 112 18.73 -33.79 12.20
C ARG A 112 19.61 -33.59 13.43
N PHE A 113 19.44 -32.48 14.16
CA PHE A 113 20.18 -32.22 15.39
C PHE A 113 19.88 -33.25 16.48
N GLU A 114 18.61 -33.60 16.69
CA GLU A 114 18.20 -34.63 17.64
C GLU A 114 18.81 -36.00 17.31
N ARG A 115 18.83 -36.37 16.02
CA ARG A 115 19.47 -37.61 15.56
C ARG A 115 20.96 -37.63 15.90
N LEU A 116 21.68 -36.59 15.50
CA LEU A 116 23.13 -36.48 15.75
C LEU A 116 23.44 -36.47 17.25
N HIS A 117 22.62 -35.80 18.05
CA HIS A 117 22.76 -35.81 19.50
C HIS A 117 22.61 -37.23 20.07
N ARG A 118 21.60 -37.99 19.62
CA ARG A 118 21.39 -39.38 20.05
C ARG A 118 22.56 -40.28 19.66
N GLU A 119 23.02 -40.21 18.41
CA GLU A 119 24.17 -40.98 17.91
C GLU A 119 25.46 -40.63 18.68
N GLY A 120 25.70 -39.35 18.97
CA GLY A 120 26.85 -38.90 19.75
C GLY A 120 26.81 -39.34 21.21
N MET A 121 25.62 -39.42 21.82
CA MET A 121 25.46 -39.94 23.19
C MET A 121 25.71 -41.45 23.25
N ALA A 122 25.24 -42.22 22.27
CA ALA A 122 25.49 -43.67 22.19
C ALA A 122 26.99 -43.99 22.03
N MET A 123 27.71 -43.28 21.18
CA MET A 123 29.17 -43.46 21.02
C MET A 123 29.95 -43.18 22.31
N ARG A 124 29.51 -42.22 23.14
CA ARG A 124 30.15 -41.93 24.44
C ARG A 124 29.93 -43.01 25.49
N GLU A 125 28.85 -43.76 25.40
CA GLU A 125 28.56 -44.86 26.33
C GLU A 125 29.31 -46.14 25.94
N GLU A 126 29.59 -46.35 24.65
CA GLU A 126 30.37 -47.50 24.17
C GLU A 126 31.89 -47.37 24.42
N ASP A 127 32.42 -46.16 24.53
CA ASP A 127 33.83 -45.87 24.82
C ASP A 127 34.20 -45.94 26.33
N LYS A 128 33.26 -46.33 27.20
CA LYS A 128 33.40 -46.26 28.68
C LYS A 128 33.43 -47.64 29.35
#